data_AF-A0A1A0VN32-F1
#
_entry.id   AF-A0A1A0VN32-F1
#
_cell.length_a   1.000
_cell.length_b   1.000
_cell.length_c   1.000
_cell.angle_alpha   90.00
_cell.angle_beta   90.00
_cell.angle_gamma   90.00
#
_symmetry.space_group_name_H-M   'P 1'
#
loop_
_entity.id
_entity.type
_entity.pdbx_description
1 polymer ?
#
loop_
_entity_poly.entity_id
_entity_poly.type
_entity_poly.pdbx_seq_one_letter_code
_entity_poly.pdbx_strand_id
1 'polypeptide(L)'
;MTHPRHGRNYAAELDDDLLDRITEVVTGGDAIETLSNKRTNWVAAFDRTGVRVETERSRERGAGPQLVAAWMIVAAWEQLCKNGTLSHIELLNDLKVMRSAFVCALLALFRDVVVVQDRPAVLERVTTL
;
A
#
# COMPACT_ATOMS: atom_id res chain seq x y z
N MET A 1 15.67 -5.21 9.51
CA MET A 1 16.08 -6.57 9.07
C MET A 1 15.42 -6.87 7.74
N THR A 2 16.02 -7.70 6.86
CA THR A 2 15.43 -8.05 5.55
C THR A 2 14.96 -9.50 5.52
N HIS A 3 13.85 -9.79 4.84
CA HIS A 3 13.32 -11.14 4.64
C HIS A 3 13.47 -11.60 3.18
N PRO A 4 14.01 -12.81 2.94
CA PRO A 4 14.13 -13.35 1.59
C PRO A 4 12.76 -13.81 1.06
N ARG A 5 12.34 -13.31 -0.10
CA ARG A 5 11.25 -13.87 -0.93
C ARG A 5 11.65 -13.83 -2.39
N HIS A 6 11.32 -14.87 -3.16
CA HIS A 6 11.62 -14.94 -4.61
C HIS A 6 13.08 -14.58 -4.97
N GLY A 7 14.05 -14.94 -4.13
CA GLY A 7 15.47 -14.63 -4.34
C GLY A 7 15.87 -13.16 -4.11
N ARG A 8 14.98 -12.30 -3.61
CA ARG A 8 15.26 -10.91 -3.23
C ARG A 8 15.10 -10.70 -1.72
N ASN A 9 15.93 -9.83 -1.15
CA ASN A 9 15.82 -9.36 0.22
C ASN A 9 14.84 -8.19 0.27
N TYR A 10 13.76 -8.36 1.02
CA TYR A 10 12.72 -7.35 1.19
C TYR A 10 12.71 -6.80 2.60
N ALA A 11 12.24 -5.56 2.80
CA ALA A 11 12.09 -4.98 4.14
C ALA A 11 11.14 -5.83 5.00
N ALA A 12 11.62 -6.29 6.16
CA ALA A 12 10.79 -7.03 7.10
C ALA A 12 9.75 -6.14 7.78
N GLU A 13 10.08 -4.86 7.94
CA GLU A 13 9.36 -3.89 8.74
C GLU A 13 9.30 -2.53 8.02
N LEU A 14 8.28 -1.74 8.36
CA LEU A 14 8.20 -0.32 8.10
C LEU A 14 9.23 0.40 8.99
N ASP A 15 9.95 1.37 8.42
CA ASP A 15 10.73 2.30 9.23
C ASP A 15 9.83 3.31 9.94
N ASP A 16 10.42 4.12 10.84
CA ASP A 16 9.66 5.06 11.64
C ASP A 16 8.98 6.14 10.76
N ASP A 17 9.64 6.63 9.71
CA ASP A 17 9.08 7.63 8.79
C ASP A 17 7.83 7.10 8.06
N LEU A 18 7.90 5.90 7.49
CA LEU A 18 6.77 5.34 6.75
C LEU A 18 5.63 4.91 7.68
N LEU A 19 5.95 4.45 8.89
CA LEU A 19 4.95 4.14 9.92
C LEU A 19 4.23 5.41 10.39
N ASP A 20 4.96 6.50 10.63
CA ASP A 20 4.39 7.78 11.03
C ASP A 20 3.47 8.32 9.93
N ARG A 21 3.90 8.29 8.66
CA ARG A 21 3.04 8.67 7.51
C ARG A 21 1.74 7.89 7.43
N ILE A 22 1.77 6.58 7.68
CA ILE A 22 0.55 5.76 7.72
C ILE A 22 -0.33 6.15 8.91
N THR A 23 0.27 6.39 10.08
CA THR A 23 -0.45 6.79 11.29
C THR A 23 -1.14 8.15 11.15
N GLU A 24 -0.56 9.06 10.38
CA GLU A 24 -1.15 10.38 10.11
C GLU A 24 -2.44 10.32 9.27
N VAL A 25 -2.60 9.29 8.43
CA VAL A 25 -3.67 9.24 7.42
C VAL A 25 -4.66 8.09 7.62
N VAL A 26 -4.34 7.14 8.51
CA VAL A 26 -5.15 5.95 8.75
C VAL A 26 -5.22 5.63 10.24
N THR A 27 -6.43 5.30 10.69
CA THR A 27 -6.74 4.73 12.00
C THR A 27 -7.39 3.36 11.85
N GLY A 28 -7.36 2.55 12.92
CA GLY A 28 -8.07 1.28 12.96
C GLY A 28 -9.58 1.50 12.83
N GLY A 29 -10.21 0.85 11.86
CA GLY A 29 -11.62 1.00 11.50
C GLY A 29 -11.87 1.75 10.20
N ASP A 30 -10.87 2.46 9.67
CA ASP A 30 -11.01 3.25 8.45
C ASP A 30 -11.31 2.39 7.22
N ALA A 31 -12.11 2.95 6.31
CA ALA A 31 -12.43 2.36 5.02
C ALA A 31 -11.66 3.09 3.91
N ILE A 32 -10.89 2.33 3.13
CA ILE A 32 -10.12 2.81 1.99
C ILE A 32 -10.62 2.13 0.72
N GLU A 33 -11.12 2.91 -0.23
CA GLU A 33 -11.53 2.41 -1.54
C GLU A 33 -10.34 2.30 -2.48
N THR A 34 -10.25 1.19 -3.23
CA THR A 34 -9.28 1.10 -4.33
C THR A 34 -9.55 2.16 -5.39
N LEU A 35 -8.48 2.71 -5.97
CA LEU A 35 -8.59 3.84 -6.91
C LEU A 35 -9.42 3.50 -8.16
N SER A 36 -9.14 2.36 -8.81
CA SER A 36 -9.74 2.00 -10.09
C SER A 36 -11.21 1.55 -9.97
N ASN A 37 -11.49 0.55 -9.13
CA ASN A 37 -12.81 -0.09 -9.09
C ASN A 37 -13.59 0.15 -7.78
N LYS A 38 -13.12 1.08 -6.94
CA LYS A 38 -13.80 1.52 -5.72
C LYS A 38 -14.21 0.37 -4.80
N ARG A 39 -13.39 -0.68 -4.73
CA ARG A 39 -13.61 -1.79 -3.80
C ARG A 39 -13.16 -1.35 -2.43
N THR A 40 -14.06 -1.50 -1.45
CA THR A 40 -13.80 -1.10 -0.07
C THR A 40 -12.83 -2.07 0.62
N ASN A 41 -11.87 -1.49 1.34
CA ASN A 41 -10.92 -2.19 2.19
C ASN A 41 -11.01 -1.57 3.60
N TRP A 42 -11.36 -2.37 4.60
CA TRP A 42 -11.40 -1.92 5.98
C TRP A 42 -10.08 -2.21 6.68
N VAL A 43 -9.44 -1.19 7.22
CA VAL A 43 -8.22 -1.31 8.00
C VAL A 43 -8.59 -1.82 9.39
N ALA A 44 -8.18 -3.04 9.72
CA ALA A 44 -8.46 -3.62 11.03
C ALA A 44 -7.44 -3.17 12.09
N ALA A 45 -6.16 -3.15 11.70
CA ALA A 45 -5.03 -2.72 12.52
C ALA A 45 -3.79 -2.56 11.62
N PHE A 46 -2.76 -1.89 12.13
CA PHE A 46 -1.44 -1.88 11.51
C PHE A 46 -0.34 -1.81 12.58
N ASP A 47 0.83 -2.30 12.22
CA ASP A 47 2.05 -2.24 13.02
C ASP A 47 3.27 -2.22 12.09
N ARG A 48 4.48 -2.33 12.65
CA ARG A 48 5.74 -2.36 11.86
C ARG A 48 5.75 -3.46 10.80
N THR A 49 5.03 -4.55 10.96
CA THR A 49 5.01 -5.68 10.01
C THR A 49 4.08 -5.46 8.82
N GLY A 50 3.23 -4.42 8.86
CA GLY A 50 2.34 -4.03 7.77
C GLY A 50 0.92 -3.69 8.23
N VAL A 51 -0.02 -3.76 7.29
CA VAL A 51 -1.42 -3.36 7.51
C VAL A 51 -2.34 -4.57 7.37
N ARG A 52 -3.19 -4.82 8.37
CA ARG A 52 -4.24 -5.84 8.31
C ARG A 52 -5.51 -5.25 7.71
N VAL A 53 -5.90 -5.82 6.58
CA VAL A 53 -6.98 -5.30 5.74
C VAL A 53 -8.04 -6.36 5.52
N GLU A 54 -9.27 -6.01 5.83
CA GLU A 54 -10.43 -6.80 5.47
C GLU A 54 -11.04 -6.28 4.17
N THR A 55 -11.35 -7.17 3.23
CA THR A 55 -12.04 -6.84 1.98
C THR A 55 -13.44 -7.42 1.98
N GLU A 56 -14.32 -6.94 1.12
CA GLU A 56 -15.66 -7.54 0.92
C GLU A 56 -15.55 -9.06 0.74
N ARG A 57 -14.64 -9.49 -0.14
CA ARG A 57 -14.37 -10.91 -0.41
C ARG A 57 -13.89 -11.68 0.83
N SER A 58 -13.06 -11.08 1.70
CA SER A 58 -12.61 -11.79 2.92
C SER A 58 -13.70 -11.85 3.98
N ARG A 59 -14.58 -10.84 4.07
CA ARG A 59 -15.78 -10.85 4.92
C ARG A 59 -16.75 -11.94 4.50
N GLU A 60 -17.11 -11.98 3.22
CA GLU A 60 -18.00 -13.00 2.65
C GLU A 60 -17.52 -14.43 2.92
N ARG A 61 -16.19 -14.62 2.99
CA ARG A 61 -15.56 -15.93 3.21
C ARG A 61 -15.28 -16.25 4.67
N GLY A 62 -15.54 -15.32 5.60
CA GLY A 62 -15.16 -15.47 7.01
C GLY A 62 -13.66 -15.64 7.23
N ALA A 63 -12.82 -15.18 6.30
CA ALA A 63 -11.37 -15.34 6.37
C ALA A 63 -10.69 -14.32 7.30
N GLY A 64 -11.45 -13.31 7.74
CA GLY A 64 -10.96 -12.19 8.54
C GLY A 64 -9.94 -11.28 7.82
N PRO A 65 -9.38 -10.30 8.54
CA PRO A 65 -8.40 -9.37 8.00
C PRO A 65 -7.12 -10.07 7.52
N GLN A 66 -6.64 -9.67 6.35
CA GLN A 66 -5.49 -10.24 5.67
C GLN A 66 -4.33 -9.27 5.70
N LEU A 67 -3.11 -9.77 5.91
CA LEU A 67 -1.92 -8.92 6.00
C LEU A 67 -1.46 -8.43 4.63
N VAL A 68 -1.37 -7.12 4.48
CA VAL A 68 -0.54 -6.43 3.49
C VAL A 68 0.80 -6.18 4.16
N ALA A 69 1.78 -7.02 3.85
CA ALA A 69 3.06 -7.04 4.56
C ALA A 69 3.90 -5.77 4.28
N ALA A 70 4.71 -5.36 5.24
CA ALA A 70 5.53 -4.15 5.19
C ALA A 70 6.30 -3.99 3.89
N TRP A 71 6.95 -5.07 3.41
CA TRP A 71 7.71 -5.01 2.16
C TRP A 71 6.92 -4.54 0.94
N MET A 72 5.61 -4.82 0.89
CA MET A 72 4.75 -4.41 -0.23
C MET A 72 4.61 -2.89 -0.27
N ILE A 73 4.50 -2.29 0.92
CA ILE A 73 4.33 -0.86 1.12
C ILE A 73 5.68 -0.17 0.94
N VAL A 74 6.75 -0.71 1.54
CA VAL A 74 8.11 -0.20 1.38
C VAL A 74 8.54 -0.22 -0.08
N ALA A 75 8.39 -1.33 -0.79
CA ALA A 75 8.78 -1.42 -2.20
C ALA A 75 8.01 -0.43 -3.08
N ALA A 76 6.71 -0.23 -2.80
CA ALA A 76 5.90 0.74 -3.52
C ALA A 76 6.33 2.18 -3.22
N TRP A 77 6.56 2.51 -1.95
CA TRP A 77 7.01 3.83 -1.53
C TRP A 77 8.39 4.17 -2.08
N GLU A 78 9.35 3.25 -1.97
CA GLU A 78 10.71 3.41 -2.52
C GLU A 78 10.68 3.63 -4.04
N GLN A 79 9.87 2.85 -4.77
CA GLN A 79 9.74 2.99 -6.21
C GLN A 79 9.14 4.35 -6.59
N LEU A 80 8.08 4.77 -5.89
CA LEU A 80 7.46 6.09 -6.10
C LEU A 80 8.45 7.22 -5.78
N CYS A 81 9.22 7.10 -4.70
CA CYS A 81 10.26 8.09 -4.34
C CYS A 81 11.37 8.16 -5.38
N LYS A 82 11.80 7.01 -5.91
CA LYS A 82 12.90 6.90 -6.86
C LYS A 82 12.53 7.46 -8.24
N ASN A 83 11.34 7.14 -8.74
CA ASN A 83 10.93 7.48 -10.10
C ASN A 83 10.06 8.74 -10.18
N GLY A 84 9.56 9.23 -9.04
CA GLY A 84 8.55 10.29 -8.98
C GLY A 84 7.15 9.82 -9.37
N THR A 85 7.01 8.71 -10.08
CA THR A 85 5.72 8.12 -10.47
C THR A 85 5.67 6.62 -10.17
N LEU A 86 4.46 6.09 -10.00
CA LEU A 86 4.23 4.67 -9.74
C LEU A 86 2.91 4.21 -10.34
N SER A 87 2.92 3.15 -11.15
CA SER A 87 1.69 2.56 -11.68
C SER A 87 1.28 1.29 -10.96
N HIS A 88 -0.03 1.04 -10.88
CA HIS A 88 -0.57 -0.23 -10.38
C HIS A 88 -0.04 -1.43 -11.20
N ILE A 89 0.11 -1.28 -12.51
CA ILE A 89 0.58 -2.33 -13.41
C ILE A 89 2.01 -2.74 -13.03
N GLU A 90 2.90 -1.77 -12.83
CA GLU A 90 4.29 -1.98 -12.43
C GLU A 90 4.39 -2.70 -11.08
N LEU A 91 3.63 -2.25 -10.07
CA LEU A 91 3.59 -2.92 -8.76
C LEU A 91 3.23 -4.41 -8.88
N LEU A 92 2.20 -4.72 -9.66
CA LEU A 92 1.71 -6.09 -9.78
C LEU A 92 2.64 -6.95 -10.63
N ASN A 93 3.07 -6.45 -11.78
CA ASN A 93 3.75 -7.26 -12.78
C ASN A 93 5.26 -7.32 -12.56
N ASP A 94 5.89 -6.23 -12.11
CA ASP A 94 7.34 -6.12 -12.06
C ASP A 94 7.86 -6.35 -10.64
N LEU A 95 7.17 -5.74 -9.66
CA LEU A 95 7.53 -5.85 -8.24
C LEU A 95 6.82 -7.00 -7.51
N LYS A 96 5.87 -7.67 -8.17
CA LYS A 96 5.09 -8.79 -7.63
C LYS A 96 4.38 -8.47 -6.31
N VAL A 97 4.00 -7.20 -6.13
CA VAL A 97 3.24 -6.73 -4.97
C VAL A 97 1.80 -7.21 -5.11
N MET A 98 1.49 -8.33 -4.47
CA MET A 98 0.13 -8.81 -4.34
C MET A 98 -0.66 -7.81 -3.48
N ARG A 99 -1.92 -7.50 -3.86
CA ARG A 99 -2.72 -6.40 -3.25
C ARG A 99 -2.22 -4.99 -3.57
N SER A 100 -1.47 -4.84 -4.65
CA SER A 100 -1.07 -3.56 -5.24
C SER A 100 -2.20 -2.52 -5.32
N ALA A 101 -3.43 -2.92 -5.60
CA ALA A 101 -4.59 -2.00 -5.63
C ALA A 101 -4.87 -1.32 -4.28
N PHE A 102 -4.73 -2.05 -3.16
CA PHE A 102 -4.82 -1.45 -1.81
C PHE A 102 -3.59 -0.58 -1.54
N VAL A 103 -2.39 -1.05 -1.89
CA VAL A 103 -1.15 -0.30 -1.67
C VAL A 103 -1.20 1.06 -2.38
N CYS A 104 -1.65 1.11 -3.64
CA CYS A 104 -1.85 2.38 -4.34
C CYS A 104 -2.85 3.29 -3.63
N ALA A 105 -3.96 2.74 -3.12
CA ALA A 105 -4.98 3.51 -2.43
C ALA A 105 -4.47 4.08 -1.09
N LEU A 106 -3.67 3.30 -0.35
CA LEU A 106 -3.02 3.75 0.88
C LEU A 106 -2.03 4.90 0.59
N LEU A 107 -1.14 4.72 -0.37
CA LEU A 107 -0.15 5.75 -0.72
C LEU A 107 -0.81 7.04 -1.22
N ALA A 108 -1.95 6.95 -1.91
CA ALA A 108 -2.70 8.11 -2.37
C ALA A 108 -3.28 8.97 -1.23
N LEU A 109 -3.25 8.51 0.01
CA LEU A 109 -3.63 9.31 1.18
C LEU A 109 -2.49 10.19 1.70
N PHE A 110 -1.24 9.91 1.31
CA PHE A 110 -0.10 10.70 1.77
C PHE A 110 -0.13 12.11 1.17
N ARG A 111 0.25 13.11 1.97
CA ARG A 111 0.15 14.53 1.62
C ARG A 111 0.96 14.93 0.39
N ASP A 112 2.04 14.22 0.13
CA ASP A 112 2.97 14.42 -0.98
C ASP A 112 2.71 13.47 -2.16
N VAL A 113 1.54 12.83 -2.21
CA VAL A 113 1.15 11.91 -3.30
C VAL A 113 -0.16 12.36 -3.93
N VAL A 114 -0.18 12.42 -5.26
CA VAL A 114 -1.38 12.72 -6.04
C VAL A 114 -1.73 11.57 -6.98
N VAL A 115 -3.03 11.37 -7.21
CA VAL A 115 -3.53 10.40 -8.20
C VAL A 115 -3.64 11.11 -9.54
N VAL A 116 -2.80 10.74 -10.50
CA VAL A 116 -2.81 11.33 -11.85
C VAL A 116 -3.71 10.58 -12.81
N GLN A 117 -3.98 9.30 -12.54
CA GLN A 117 -4.89 8.45 -13.30
C GLN A 117 -5.50 7.40 -12.39
N ASP A 118 -6.79 7.08 -12.58
CA ASP A 118 -7.50 6.08 -11.78
C ASP A 118 -7.55 4.69 -12.46
N ARG A 119 -7.49 4.60 -13.79
CA ARG A 119 -7.62 3.35 -14.57
C ARG A 119 -6.64 3.27 -15.78
N PRO A 120 -5.55 2.48 -15.69
CA PRO A 120 -5.02 1.88 -14.46
C PRO A 120 -4.57 2.98 -13.48
N ALA A 121 -4.54 2.67 -12.19
CA ALA A 121 -4.12 3.67 -11.20
C ALA A 121 -2.64 4.06 -11.40
N VAL A 122 -2.38 5.37 -11.43
CA VAL A 122 -1.04 5.96 -11.48
C VAL A 122 -0.95 7.06 -10.44
N LEU A 123 0.12 7.01 -9.65
CA LEU A 123 0.47 7.96 -8.62
C LEU A 123 1.67 8.79 -9.04
N GLU A 124 1.73 10.02 -8.57
CA GLU A 124 2.90 10.90 -8.67
C GLU A 124 3.24 11.45 -7.28
N ARG A 125 4.53 11.51 -6.96
CA ARG A 125 5.03 12.17 -5.74
C ARG A 125 5.30 13.63 -6.06
N VAL A 126 4.56 14.53 -5.42
CA VAL A 126 4.78 15.97 -5.54
C VAL A 126 5.76 16.40 -4.46
N THR A 127 6.78 17.17 -4.83
CA THR A 127 7.63 17.80 -3.83
C THR A 127 6.95 19.08 -3.41
N THR A 128 6.30 19.08 -2.25
CA THR A 128 5.75 20.30 -1.67
C THR A 128 6.91 21.25 -1.38
N LEU A 129 6.95 22.40 -2.07
CA LEU A 129 7.89 23.49 -1.84
C LEU A 129 7.67 24.14 -0.47
#